data_AF-A0A195FD15-F1
#
_entry.id   AF-A0A195FD15-F1
#
_cell.length_a   1.000
_cell.length_b   1.000
_cell.length_c   1.000
_cell.angle_alpha   90.00
_cell.angle_beta   90.00
_cell.angle_gamma   90.00
#
_symmetry.space_group_name_H-M   'P 1'
#
loop_
_entity.id
_entity.type
_entity.pdbx_description
1 polymer ?
#
loop_
_entity_poly.entity_id
_entity_poly.type
_entity_poly.pdbx_seq_one_letter_code
_entity_poly.pdbx_strand_id
1 'polypeptide(L)'
;IINQYAFLKELKMCLHELSLVDDTMEAVGSPKKYQWLRKWIIRIIIGYIVYMFHQFATCIYTTFIIEDQNIIKNFDVICVSYLFNYGEYIYVLSVLIWGTILGYISFSFHQVNDRLHVLCSDLSENIAEYRKKDRSILVCQQIIEAEERKQYIWIIM
;
A
#
# COMPACT_ATOMS: atom_id res chain seq x y z
N ILE A 1 -2.08 24.00 -4.13
CA ILE A 1 -3.52 23.68 -3.98
C ILE A 1 -4.01 22.69 -5.06
N ILE A 2 -3.75 22.93 -6.36
CA ILE A 2 -4.17 22.01 -7.46
C ILE A 2 -3.65 20.57 -7.27
N ASN A 3 -2.41 20.42 -6.77
CA ASN A 3 -1.78 19.11 -6.58
C ASN A 3 -2.43 18.27 -5.46
N GLN A 4 -3.02 18.91 -4.45
CA GLN A 4 -3.56 18.23 -3.27
C GLN A 4 -4.97 17.67 -3.52
N TYR A 5 -5.79 18.41 -4.27
CA TYR A 5 -7.09 17.93 -4.71
C TYR A 5 -6.96 16.73 -5.66
N ALA A 6 -5.99 16.78 -6.58
CA ALA A 6 -5.66 15.66 -7.46
C ALA A 6 -5.24 14.42 -6.64
N PHE A 7 -4.31 14.58 -5.69
CA PHE A 7 -3.87 13.49 -4.81
C PHE A 7 -5.03 12.86 -4.02
N LEU A 8 -5.92 13.66 -3.42
CA LEU A 8 -7.07 13.13 -2.68
C LEU A 8 -8.04 12.37 -3.58
N LYS A 9 -8.23 12.82 -4.84
CA LYS A 9 -9.06 12.15 -5.83
C LYS A 9 -8.45 10.81 -6.24
N GLU A 10 -7.14 10.79 -6.51
CA GLU A 10 -6.39 9.58 -6.85
C GLU A 10 -6.41 8.58 -5.69
N LEU A 11 -6.14 9.03 -4.47
CA LEU A 11 -6.21 8.19 -3.27
C LEU A 11 -7.60 7.58 -3.09
N LYS A 12 -8.67 8.35 -3.30
CA LYS A 12 -10.04 7.84 -3.22
C LYS A 12 -10.30 6.75 -4.26
N MET A 13 -9.83 6.93 -5.48
CA MET A 13 -9.98 5.95 -6.56
C MET A 13 -9.18 4.68 -6.28
N CYS A 14 -7.92 4.83 -5.84
CA CYS A 14 -7.07 3.71 -5.42
C CYS A 14 -7.71 2.92 -4.27
N LEU A 15 -8.23 3.59 -3.24
CA LEU A 15 -8.90 2.92 -2.13
C LEU A 15 -10.16 2.16 -2.56
N HIS A 16 -10.87 2.64 -3.58
CA HIS A 16 -12.03 1.95 -4.14
C HIS A 16 -11.62 0.70 -4.92
N GLU A 17 -10.62 0.78 -5.80
CA GLU A 17 -10.09 -0.39 -6.50
C GLU A 17 -9.57 -1.44 -5.52
N LEU A 18 -8.89 -0.99 -4.46
CA LEU A 18 -8.38 -1.86 -3.41
C LEU A 18 -9.49 -2.57 -2.63
N SER A 19 -10.68 -1.96 -2.50
CA SER A 19 -11.82 -2.63 -1.87
C SER A 19 -12.37 -3.75 -2.77
N LEU A 20 -12.42 -3.52 -4.09
CA LEU A 20 -12.82 -4.57 -5.04
C LEU A 20 -11.84 -5.75 -5.02
N VAL A 21 -10.54 -5.47 -4.93
CA VAL A 21 -9.52 -6.52 -4.79
C VAL A 21 -9.73 -7.32 -3.49
N ASP A 22 -10.03 -6.67 -2.36
CA ASP A 22 -10.32 -7.39 -1.11
C ASP A 22 -11.59 -8.26 -1.20
N ASP A 23 -12.64 -7.78 -1.87
CA ASP A 23 -13.86 -8.56 -2.12
C ASP A 23 -13.56 -9.81 -2.97
N THR A 24 -12.70 -9.68 -3.99
CA THR A 24 -12.25 -10.84 -4.77
C THR A 24 -11.38 -11.80 -3.96
N MET A 25 -10.50 -11.28 -3.10
CA MET A 25 -9.69 -12.12 -2.21
C MET A 25 -10.56 -12.88 -1.20
N GLU A 26 -11.62 -12.25 -0.68
CA GLU A 26 -12.61 -12.90 0.19
C GLU A 26 -13.31 -14.05 -0.52
N ALA A 27 -13.71 -13.87 -1.79
CA ALA A 27 -14.29 -14.94 -2.59
C ALA A 27 -13.32 -16.13 -2.81
N VAL A 28 -12.00 -15.86 -2.86
CA VAL A 28 -10.94 -16.89 -2.90
C VAL A 28 -10.66 -17.48 -1.49
N GLY A 29 -11.41 -17.07 -0.46
CA GLY A 29 -11.39 -17.57 0.92
C GLY A 29 -10.49 -16.78 1.87
N SER A 30 -10.01 -15.60 1.47
CA SER A 30 -9.06 -14.79 2.25
C SER A 30 -9.79 -13.99 3.34
N PRO A 31 -9.22 -13.79 4.54
CA PRO A 31 -9.85 -12.91 5.53
C PRO A 31 -9.93 -11.47 4.99
N LYS A 32 -11.05 -10.78 5.20
CA LYS A 32 -11.24 -9.34 4.93
C LYS A 32 -10.22 -8.49 5.71
N LYS A 33 -9.07 -8.23 5.10
CA LYS A 33 -7.95 -7.49 5.71
C LYS A 33 -7.95 -6.02 5.31
N TYR A 34 -8.68 -5.65 4.25
CA TYR A 34 -8.83 -4.25 3.85
C TYR A 34 -9.47 -3.37 4.94
N GLN A 35 -10.41 -3.89 5.72
CA GLN A 35 -10.98 -3.11 6.84
C GLN A 35 -9.91 -2.69 7.85
N TRP A 36 -8.91 -3.55 8.07
CA TRP A 36 -7.79 -3.25 8.94
C TRP A 36 -6.91 -2.17 8.30
N LEU A 37 -6.55 -2.34 7.03
CA LEU A 37 -5.80 -1.34 6.26
C LEU A 37 -6.46 0.04 6.30
N ARG A 38 -7.77 0.10 6.07
CA ARG A 38 -8.55 1.34 6.13
C ARG A 38 -8.46 1.99 7.50
N LYS A 39 -8.52 1.21 8.59
CA LYS A 39 -8.32 1.72 9.96
C LYS A 39 -6.90 2.24 10.17
N TRP A 40 -5.88 1.60 9.61
CA TRP A 40 -4.50 2.09 9.65
C TRP A 40 -4.32 3.42 8.92
N ILE A 41 -4.86 3.54 7.71
CA ILE A 41 -4.80 4.78 6.94
C ILE A 41 -5.51 5.91 7.70
N ILE A 42 -6.69 5.65 8.28
CA ILE A 42 -7.39 6.63 9.12
C ILE A 42 -6.53 7.03 10.33
N ARG A 43 -5.85 6.08 10.99
CA ARG A 43 -4.96 6.35 12.13
C ARG A 43 -3.75 7.20 11.73
N ILE A 44 -3.17 6.96 10.57
CA ILE A 44 -2.07 7.77 10.01
C ILE A 44 -2.56 9.20 9.76
N ILE A 45 -3.75 9.37 9.17
CA ILE A 45 -4.34 10.70 8.91
C ILE A 45 -4.60 11.44 10.23
N ILE A 46 -5.19 10.78 11.24
CA ILE A 46 -5.46 11.40 12.55
C ILE A 46 -4.14 11.79 13.24
N GLY A 47 -3.16 10.89 13.27
CA GLY A 47 -1.84 11.15 13.87
C GLY A 47 -1.14 12.32 13.19
N TYR A 48 -1.25 12.42 11.86
CA TYR A 48 -0.73 13.54 11.09
C TYR A 48 -1.43 14.86 11.45
N ILE A 49 -2.76 14.88 11.58
CA ILE A 49 -3.48 16.09 11.99
C ILE A 49 -2.98 16.59 13.36
N VAL A 50 -2.84 15.68 14.32
CA VAL A 50 -2.32 16.00 15.67
C VAL A 50 -0.89 16.54 15.58
N TYR A 51 -0.03 15.91 14.79
CA TYR A 51 1.34 16.36 14.57
C TYR A 51 1.43 17.77 13.97
N MET A 52 0.58 18.07 12.98
CA MET A 52 0.50 19.41 12.38
C MET A 52 0.09 20.47 13.41
N PHE A 53 -0.90 20.18 14.26
CA PHE A 53 -1.29 21.08 15.35
C PHE A 53 -0.17 21.25 16.37
N HIS A 54 0.55 20.19 16.71
CA HIS A 54 1.68 20.26 17.63
C HIS A 54 2.81 21.14 17.07
N GLN A 55 3.17 20.96 15.79
CA GLN A 55 4.20 21.78 15.14
C GLN A 55 3.78 23.24 15.09
N PHE A 56 2.52 23.52 14.76
CA PHE A 56 1.98 24.87 14.75
C PHE A 56 2.05 25.54 16.14
N ALA A 57 1.66 24.83 17.19
CA ALA A 57 1.76 25.32 18.57
C ALA A 57 3.22 25.58 18.98
N THR A 58 4.15 24.72 18.55
CA THR A 58 5.58 24.85 18.83
C THR A 58 6.17 26.08 18.12
N CYS A 59 5.79 26.34 16.87
CA CYS A 59 6.18 27.56 16.16
C CYS A 59 5.67 28.84 16.85
N ILE A 60 4.41 28.85 17.31
CA ILE A 60 3.87 29.99 18.06
C ILE A 60 4.65 30.20 19.36
N TYR A 61 4.88 29.13 20.12
CA TYR A 61 5.56 29.20 21.40
C TYR A 61 7.02 29.67 21.27
N THR A 62 7.76 29.13 20.30
CA THR A 62 9.15 29.53 20.04
C THR A 62 9.25 30.98 19.59
N THR A 63 8.37 31.42 18.70
CA THR A 63 8.33 32.82 18.25
C THR A 63 7.96 33.76 19.41
N PHE A 64 7.05 33.35 20.30
CA PHE A 64 6.67 34.12 21.48
C PHE A 64 7.82 34.28 22.49
N ILE A 65 8.68 33.26 22.64
CA ILE A 65 9.85 33.35 23.53
C ILE A 65 10.95 34.22 22.96
N ILE A 66 11.17 34.15 21.64
CA ILE A 66 12.31 34.80 20.98
C ILE A 66 12.02 36.28 20.69
N GLU A 67 10.78 36.63 20.33
CA GLU A 67 10.42 37.99 19.95
C GLU A 67 9.54 38.69 21.00
N ASP A 68 10.16 39.61 21.74
CA ASP A 68 9.49 40.50 22.68
C ASP A 68 8.68 41.57 21.91
N GLN A 69 7.34 41.49 22.02
CA GLN A 69 6.35 42.56 21.80
C GLN A 69 5.76 42.86 20.40
N ASN A 70 6.08 42.15 19.31
CA ASN A 70 5.44 42.39 17.99
C ASN A 70 4.65 41.19 17.42
N ILE A 71 3.59 40.80 18.14
CA ILE A 71 2.71 39.65 17.83
C ILE A 71 2.16 39.66 16.38
N ILE A 72 1.84 40.84 15.83
CA ILE A 72 1.25 40.95 14.48
C ILE A 72 2.27 40.67 13.36
N LYS A 73 3.51 41.13 13.50
CA LYS A 73 4.60 40.82 12.55
C LYS A 73 5.02 39.35 12.65
N ASN A 74 4.93 38.80 13.84
CA ASN A 74 5.25 37.39 14.12
C ASN A 74 4.26 36.42 13.50
N PHE A 75 2.98 36.79 13.40
CA PHE A 75 1.98 35.92 12.80
C PHE A 75 2.25 35.66 11.31
N ASP A 76 2.62 36.69 10.55
CA ASP A 76 2.99 36.53 9.13
C ASP A 76 4.23 35.64 8.97
N VAL A 77 5.26 35.81 9.82
CA VAL A 77 6.47 34.98 9.79
C VAL A 77 6.15 33.52 10.12
N ILE A 78 5.30 33.27 11.11
CA ILE A 78 4.84 31.92 11.47
C ILE A 78 4.05 31.30 10.32
N CYS A 79 3.13 32.05 9.70
CA CYS A 79 2.33 31.58 8.57
C CYS A 79 3.20 31.25 7.35
N VAL A 80 4.18 32.11 7.02
CA VAL A 80 5.11 31.87 5.90
C VAL A 80 5.98 30.64 6.18
N SER A 81 6.51 30.50 7.39
CA SER A 81 7.32 29.34 7.79
C SER A 81 6.52 28.03 7.74
N TYR A 82 5.26 28.07 8.18
CA TYR A 82 4.37 26.92 8.12
C TYR A 82 3.99 26.56 6.67
N LEU A 83 3.73 27.55 5.81
CA LEU A 83 3.46 27.33 4.39
C LEU A 83 4.67 26.74 3.65
N PHE A 84 5.89 27.12 4.04
CA PHE A 84 7.12 26.59 3.46
C PHE A 84 7.30 25.10 3.79
N ASN A 85 7.09 24.73 5.06
CA ASN A 85 7.20 23.34 5.51
C ASN A 85 6.02 22.46 5.11
N TYR A 86 4.89 23.06 4.70
CA TYR A 86 3.69 22.36 4.27
C TYR A 86 3.93 21.35 3.15
N GLY A 87 4.82 21.70 2.20
CA GLY A 87 5.18 20.82 1.09
C GLY A 87 5.85 19.53 1.57
N GLU A 88 6.80 19.64 2.50
CA GLU A 88 7.49 18.48 3.06
C GLU A 88 6.54 17.58 3.85
N TYR A 89 5.62 18.17 4.62
CA TYR A 89 4.64 17.41 5.39
C TYR A 89 3.69 16.61 4.49
N ILE A 90 3.22 17.21 3.39
CA ILE A 90 2.40 16.49 2.40
C ILE A 90 3.21 15.36 1.78
N TYR A 91 4.46 15.62 1.39
CA TYR A 91 5.30 14.61 0.76
C TYR A 91 5.49 13.39 1.68
N VAL A 92 5.84 13.62 2.95
CA VAL A 92 6.00 12.55 3.95
C VAL A 92 4.69 11.78 4.14
N LEU A 93 3.55 12.46 4.23
CA LEU A 93 2.24 11.81 4.35
C LEU A 93 1.93 10.96 3.12
N SER A 94 2.17 11.48 1.91
CA SER A 94 1.96 10.77 0.66
C SER A 94 2.82 9.51 0.60
N VAL A 95 4.11 9.59 0.95
CA VAL A 95 5.01 8.44 0.99
C VAL A 95 4.55 7.41 2.01
N LEU A 96 4.11 7.83 3.21
CA LEU A 96 3.58 6.93 4.24
C LEU A 96 2.32 6.18 3.76
N ILE A 97 1.37 6.89 3.14
CA ILE A 97 0.14 6.29 2.63
C ILE A 97 0.47 5.29 1.50
N TRP A 98 1.33 5.68 0.55
CA TRP A 98 1.76 4.82 -0.55
C TRP A 98 2.49 3.57 -0.05
N GLY A 99 3.42 3.72 0.91
CA GLY A 99 4.13 2.60 1.50
C GLY A 99 3.17 1.62 2.21
N THR A 100 2.15 2.15 2.88
CA THR A 100 1.13 1.32 3.55
C THR A 100 0.28 0.54 2.54
N ILE A 101 -0.13 1.19 1.44
CA ILE A 101 -0.90 0.54 0.35
C ILE A 101 -0.04 -0.51 -0.35
N LEU A 102 1.21 -0.20 -0.68
CA LEU A 102 2.13 -1.12 -1.34
C LEU A 102 2.42 -2.35 -0.48
N GLY A 103 2.63 -2.15 0.83
CA GLY A 103 2.79 -3.24 1.79
C GLY A 103 1.57 -4.16 1.84
N TYR A 104 0.37 -3.60 1.76
CA TYR A 104 -0.86 -4.39 1.66
C TYR A 104 -0.94 -5.20 0.38
N ILE A 105 -0.69 -4.58 -0.78
CA ILE A 105 -0.71 -5.25 -2.08
C ILE A 105 0.30 -6.41 -2.10
N SER A 106 1.51 -6.17 -1.62
CA SER A 106 2.56 -7.20 -1.52
C SER A 106 2.13 -8.37 -0.64
N PHE A 107 1.56 -8.08 0.53
CA PHE A 107 1.01 -9.10 1.43
C PHE A 107 -0.10 -9.92 0.76
N SER A 108 -1.02 -9.25 0.07
CA SER A 108 -2.12 -9.89 -0.66
C SER A 108 -1.62 -10.79 -1.78
N PHE A 109 -0.63 -10.37 -2.55
CA PHE A 109 -0.01 -11.20 -3.59
C PHE A 109 0.66 -12.44 -3.00
N HIS A 110 1.38 -12.29 -1.89
CA HIS A 110 1.99 -13.43 -1.21
C HIS A 110 0.95 -14.46 -0.78
N GLN A 111 -0.17 -13.99 -0.20
CA GLN A 111 -1.26 -14.86 0.21
C GLN A 111 -1.96 -15.59 -0.95
N VAL A 112 -2.13 -14.91 -2.09
CA VAL A 112 -2.68 -15.53 -3.31
C VAL A 112 -1.71 -16.58 -3.85
N ASN A 113 -0.42 -16.27 -3.89
CA ASN A 113 0.62 -17.17 -4.37
C ASN A 113 0.71 -18.46 -3.53
N ASP A 114 0.66 -18.34 -2.21
CA ASP A 114 0.68 -19.50 -1.30
C ASP A 114 -0.51 -20.43 -1.55
N ARG A 115 -1.70 -19.86 -1.78
CA ARG A 115 -2.92 -20.64 -2.08
C ARG A 115 -2.86 -21.31 -3.44
N LEU A 116 -2.30 -20.62 -4.42
CA LEU A 116 -2.12 -21.17 -5.76
C LEU A 116 -1.12 -22.33 -5.75
N HIS A 117 -0.08 -22.25 -4.92
CA HIS A 117 0.86 -23.34 -4.69
C HIS A 117 0.21 -24.56 -4.04
N VAL A 118 -0.63 -24.36 -3.01
CA VAL A 118 -1.38 -25.45 -2.37
C VAL A 118 -2.34 -26.11 -3.36
N LEU A 119 -3.14 -25.33 -4.10
CA LEU A 119 -4.04 -25.86 -5.12
C LEU A 119 -3.29 -26.61 -6.23
N CYS A 120 -2.14 -26.11 -6.67
CA CYS A 120 -1.29 -26.83 -7.64
C CYS A 120 -0.74 -28.14 -7.07
N SER A 121 -0.37 -28.16 -5.79
CA SER A 121 0.14 -29.36 -5.12
C SER A 121 -0.96 -30.41 -4.97
N ASP A 122 -2.14 -30.02 -4.51
CA ASP A 122 -3.31 -30.90 -4.38
C ASP A 122 -3.78 -31.44 -5.74
N LEU A 123 -3.76 -30.60 -6.79
CA LEU A 123 -4.08 -31.03 -8.14
C LEU A 123 -3.02 -32.02 -8.65
N SER A 124 -1.73 -31.74 -8.42
CA SER A 124 -0.62 -32.62 -8.80
C SER A 124 -0.67 -33.96 -8.06
N GLU A 125 -1.00 -33.98 -6.78
CA GLU A 125 -1.14 -35.18 -5.96
C GLU A 125 -2.34 -36.03 -6.40
N ASN A 126 -3.50 -35.40 -6.66
CA ASN A 126 -4.65 -36.08 -7.28
C ASN A 126 -4.31 -36.63 -8.68
N ILE A 127 -3.54 -35.88 -9.48
CA ILE A 127 -3.06 -36.33 -10.78
C ILE A 127 -2.04 -37.47 -10.64
N ALA A 128 -1.23 -37.51 -9.57
CA ALA A 128 -0.27 -38.57 -9.28
C ALA A 128 -0.96 -39.88 -8.87
N GLU A 129 -2.02 -39.79 -8.05
CA GLU A 129 -2.88 -40.94 -7.75
C GLU A 129 -3.57 -41.48 -9.02
N TYR A 130 -4.02 -40.59 -9.92
CA TYR A 130 -4.60 -40.97 -11.21
C TYR A 130 -3.56 -41.50 -12.22
N ARG A 131 -2.32 -40.98 -12.21
CA ARG A 131 -1.21 -41.34 -13.12
C ARG A 131 -0.64 -42.72 -12.88
N LYS A 132 -0.92 -43.36 -11.74
CA LYS A 132 -0.64 -44.80 -11.56
C LYS A 132 -1.38 -45.68 -12.58
N LYS A 133 -2.34 -45.13 -13.34
CA LYS A 133 -3.20 -45.89 -14.25
C LYS A 133 -2.83 -45.86 -15.72
N ASP A 134 -2.46 -44.75 -16.38
CA ASP A 134 -2.28 -44.81 -17.84
C ASP A 134 -1.33 -43.75 -18.41
N ARG A 135 -0.15 -44.22 -18.87
CA ARG A 135 0.57 -43.95 -20.14
C ARG A 135 0.66 -42.54 -20.79
N SER A 136 0.00 -41.49 -20.33
CA SER A 136 -0.02 -40.13 -20.93
C SER A 136 1.02 -39.16 -20.33
N ILE A 137 1.83 -39.68 -19.41
CA ILE A 137 2.85 -38.97 -18.62
C ILE A 137 3.88 -38.22 -19.49
N LEU A 138 4.14 -38.70 -20.70
CA LEU A 138 5.20 -38.16 -21.57
C LEU A 138 4.88 -36.77 -22.14
N VAL A 139 3.60 -36.44 -22.35
CA VAL A 139 3.21 -35.21 -23.06
C VAL A 139 3.24 -34.00 -22.13
N CYS A 140 2.78 -34.12 -20.88
CA CYS A 140 2.77 -32.99 -19.94
C CYS A 140 4.16 -32.61 -19.42
N GLN A 141 5.11 -33.55 -19.37
CA GLN A 141 6.48 -33.25 -18.93
C GLN A 141 7.20 -32.30 -19.91
N GLN A 142 6.90 -32.41 -21.22
CA GLN A 142 7.45 -31.52 -22.24
C GLN A 142 6.85 -30.09 -22.22
N ILE A 143 5.63 -29.93 -21.70
CA ILE A 143 4.97 -28.62 -21.62
C ILE A 143 5.51 -27.81 -20.44
N ILE A 144 5.71 -28.46 -19.28
CA ILE A 144 6.23 -27.82 -18.07
C ILE A 144 7.69 -27.37 -18.27
N GLU A 145 8.52 -28.18 -18.92
CA GLU A 145 9.94 -27.83 -19.18
C GLU A 145 10.09 -26.66 -20.18
N ALA A 146 9.10 -26.44 -21.06
CA ALA A 146 9.08 -25.30 -21.99
C ALA A 146 8.60 -24.00 -21.33
N GLU A 147 7.81 -24.09 -20.25
CA GLU A 147 7.26 -22.95 -19.53
C GLU A 147 8.25 -22.38 -18.50
N GLU A 148 9.00 -23.26 -17.81
CA GLU A 148 10.08 -22.84 -16.89
C GLU A 148 11.21 -22.10 -17.61
N ARG A 149 11.56 -22.49 -18.86
CA ARG A 149 12.55 -21.76 -19.67
C ARG A 149 12.08 -20.37 -20.09
N LYS A 150 10.77 -20.18 -20.30
CA LYS A 150 10.21 -18.85 -20.64
C LYS A 150 10.14 -17.94 -19.41
N GLN A 151 9.83 -18.48 -18.23
CA GLN A 151 9.86 -17.72 -16.98
C GLN A 151 11.27 -17.28 -16.60
N TYR A 152 12.29 -18.12 -16.82
CA TYR A 152 13.69 -17.72 -16.57
C TYR A 152 14.17 -16.57 -17.48
N ILE A 153 13.65 -16.46 -18.71
CA ILE A 153 13.97 -15.36 -19.63
C ILE A 153 13.31 -14.05 -19.19
N TRP A 154 12.11 -14.10 -18.61
CA TRP A 154 11.39 -12.90 -18.16
C TRP A 154 11.92 -12.33 -16.83
N ILE A 155 12.63 -13.12 -16.05
CA ILE A 155 13.25 -12.70 -14.78
C ILE A 155 14.65 -12.10 -15.00
N ILE A 156 15.30 -12.39 -16.14
CA ILE A 156 16.66 -11.92 -16.47
C ILE A 156 16.67 -10.66 -17.36
N MET A 157 15.55 -10.31 -18.02
CA MET A 157 15.40 -9.09 -18.84
C MET A 157 14.82 -7.93 -18.05
#